data_AF-A0A674KF54-F1
#
_entry.id   AF-A0A674KF54-F1
#
_cell.length_a   1.000
_cell.length_b   1.000
_cell.length_c   1.000
_cell.angle_alpha   90.00
_cell.angle_beta   90.00
_cell.angle_gamma   90.00
#
_symmetry.space_group_name_H-M   'P 1'
#
loop_
_entity.id
_entity.type
_entity.pdbx_description
1 polymer ?
#
loop_
_entity_poly.entity_id
_entity_poly.type
_entity_poly.pdbx_seq_one_letter_code
_entity_poly.pdbx_strand_id
1 'polypeptide(L)'
;MAAPSGAGAWRLWAGLVPVLLLFATAEEGPSTAEFDVRPGGMVHSFSRSLEDYTCTFTYASQGGTNEQWQMSIGVSEDNKLFSCSVWRPQGKSYLFFTQFKAEVKGAKIEYGMAYSQAATGGQSDVPLKAEEFEITETTVAHKEGKFRSELSKLVIVAKTPHDEL
;
A
#
# COMPACT_ATOMS: atom_id res chain seq x y z
N MET A 1 -55.46 -17.98 -67.24
CA MET A 1 -55.04 -17.01 -66.20
C MET A 1 -53.75 -17.52 -65.55
N ALA A 2 -52.77 -16.62 -65.33
CA ALA A 2 -51.54 -16.71 -64.51
C ALA A 2 -50.53 -17.84 -64.84
N ALA A 3 -49.44 -17.56 -65.59
CA ALA A 3 -48.15 -16.93 -65.23
C ALA A 3 -47.12 -17.94 -64.63
N PRO A 4 -45.94 -18.13 -65.27
CA PRO A 4 -44.79 -18.86 -64.71
C PRO A 4 -43.85 -17.89 -63.96
N SER A 5 -42.97 -18.41 -63.11
CA SER A 5 -41.71 -17.83 -62.55
C SER A 5 -41.49 -18.45 -61.16
N GLY A 6 -40.31 -18.68 -60.62
CA GLY A 6 -38.98 -18.18 -60.92
C GLY A 6 -38.07 -18.58 -59.74
N ALA A 7 -36.78 -18.62 -60.00
CA ALA A 7 -35.75 -19.24 -59.19
C ALA A 7 -35.40 -18.51 -57.88
N GLY A 8 -34.86 -19.29 -56.94
CA GLY A 8 -33.50 -19.07 -56.44
C GLY A 8 -33.26 -18.05 -55.32
N ALA A 9 -32.26 -18.41 -54.52
CA ALA A 9 -31.50 -17.58 -53.59
C ALA A 9 -32.14 -17.27 -52.21
N TRP A 10 -31.96 -18.22 -51.28
CA TRP A 10 -31.79 -17.90 -49.87
C TRP A 10 -30.60 -16.94 -49.71
N ARG A 11 -30.88 -15.67 -49.44
CA ARG A 11 -29.89 -14.71 -48.95
C ARG A 11 -30.02 -14.63 -47.43
N LEU A 12 -29.14 -15.34 -46.73
CA LEU A 12 -28.89 -15.14 -45.31
C LEU A 12 -28.20 -13.77 -45.16
N TRP A 13 -28.88 -12.81 -44.54
CA TRP A 13 -28.25 -11.56 -44.12
C TRP A 13 -27.58 -11.79 -42.77
N ALA A 14 -26.26 -11.99 -42.80
CA ALA A 14 -25.43 -11.98 -41.61
C ALA A 14 -25.25 -10.51 -41.17
N GLY A 15 -26.00 -10.09 -40.16
CA GLY A 15 -25.80 -8.79 -39.51
C GLY A 15 -24.49 -8.77 -38.75
N LEU A 16 -23.58 -7.87 -39.13
CA LEU A 16 -22.36 -7.56 -38.40
C LEU A 16 -22.72 -6.85 -37.09
N VAL A 17 -22.50 -7.52 -35.96
CA VAL A 17 -22.60 -6.92 -34.62
C VAL A 17 -21.28 -6.21 -34.32
N PRO A 18 -21.26 -4.89 -34.06
CA PRO A 18 -20.05 -4.21 -33.64
C PRO A 18 -19.72 -4.62 -32.20
N VAL A 19 -18.65 -5.39 -32.03
CA VAL A 19 -18.11 -5.74 -30.72
C VAL A 19 -17.37 -4.51 -30.19
N LEU A 20 -18.03 -3.74 -29.32
CA LEU A 20 -17.39 -2.71 -28.51
C LEU A 20 -16.46 -3.40 -27.52
N LEU A 21 -15.17 -3.48 -27.86
CA LEU A 21 -14.10 -3.81 -26.92
C LEU A 21 -13.97 -2.66 -25.93
N LEU A 22 -14.58 -2.80 -24.74
CA LEU A 22 -14.20 -2.00 -23.59
C LEU A 22 -12.77 -2.42 -23.20
N PHE A 23 -11.78 -1.61 -23.56
CA PHE A 23 -10.48 -1.67 -22.91
C PHE A 23 -10.67 -1.15 -21.49
N ALA A 24 -10.78 -2.06 -20.53
CA ALA A 24 -10.62 -1.73 -19.13
C ALA A 24 -9.15 -1.39 -18.91
N THR A 25 -8.84 -0.09 -18.83
CA THR A 25 -7.53 0.36 -18.33
C THR A 25 -7.51 0.02 -16.85
N ALA A 26 -6.68 -0.94 -16.44
CA ALA A 26 -6.36 -1.13 -15.03
C ALA A 26 -5.63 0.12 -14.58
N GLU A 27 -6.30 0.99 -13.83
CA GLU A 27 -5.68 2.15 -13.20
C GLU A 27 -4.80 1.60 -12.05
N GLU A 28 -3.49 1.57 -12.26
CA GLU A 28 -2.49 1.22 -11.24
C GLU A 28 -2.36 2.37 -10.23
N GLY A 29 -3.45 2.59 -9.48
CA GLY A 29 -3.50 3.55 -8.39
C GLY A 29 -2.92 3.00 -7.08
N PRO A 30 -2.70 3.86 -6.08
CA PRO A 30 -2.21 3.44 -4.77
C PRO A 30 -3.15 2.40 -4.13
N SER A 31 -2.59 1.25 -3.73
CA SER A 31 -3.33 0.16 -3.11
C SER A 31 -3.34 0.31 -1.59
N THR A 32 -4.52 0.59 -1.03
CA THR A 32 -4.71 0.73 0.42
C THR A 32 -5.41 -0.50 1.01
N ALA A 33 -4.94 -1.02 2.14
CA ALA A 33 -5.61 -2.04 2.94
C ALA A 33 -5.77 -1.62 4.39
N GLU A 34 -6.77 -2.21 5.04
CA GLU A 34 -6.95 -2.20 6.48
C GLU A 34 -6.43 -3.49 7.10
N PHE A 35 -5.89 -3.39 8.32
CA PHE A 35 -5.47 -4.54 9.13
C PHE A 35 -5.54 -4.18 10.62
N ASP A 36 -5.67 -5.20 11.47
CA ASP A 36 -5.68 -4.99 12.92
C ASP A 36 -4.27 -5.16 13.51
N VAL A 37 -3.83 -4.14 14.25
CA VAL A 37 -2.69 -4.24 15.15
C VAL A 37 -3.16 -4.91 16.44
N ARG A 38 -2.64 -6.12 16.68
CA ARG A 38 -3.04 -6.97 17.82
C ARG A 38 -2.01 -6.87 18.94
N PRO A 39 -2.41 -6.50 20.18
CA PRO A 39 -1.52 -6.56 21.32
C PRO A 39 -1.33 -8.00 21.82
N GLY A 40 -0.40 -8.18 22.77
CA GLY A 40 -0.15 -9.44 23.46
C GLY A 40 1.32 -9.86 23.49
N GLY A 41 2.23 -8.99 23.05
CA GLY A 41 3.67 -9.23 23.06
C GLY A 41 4.18 -10.18 21.98
N MET A 42 3.29 -10.79 21.21
CA MET A 42 3.66 -11.61 20.05
C MET A 42 4.08 -10.72 18.88
N VAL A 43 5.02 -11.23 18.08
CA VAL A 43 5.43 -10.56 16.84
C VAL A 43 4.43 -10.88 15.73
N HIS A 44 3.96 -9.84 15.06
CA HIS A 44 3.07 -9.93 13.90
C HIS A 44 3.67 -9.20 12.70
N SER A 45 3.29 -9.63 11.50
CA SER A 45 3.67 -9.00 10.25
C SER A 45 2.47 -8.83 9.34
N PHE A 46 2.41 -7.70 8.66
CA PHE A 46 1.46 -7.42 7.59
C PHE A 46 2.23 -6.91 6.37
N SER A 47 1.92 -7.44 5.19
CA SER A 47 2.64 -7.13 3.96
C SER A 47 1.67 -6.74 2.84
N ARG A 48 2.10 -5.81 1.99
CA ARG A 48 1.46 -5.50 0.72
C ARG A 48 2.50 -5.46 -0.38
N SER A 49 2.10 -5.94 -1.55
CA SER A 49 2.92 -5.97 -2.74
C SER A 49 2.20 -5.30 -3.91
N LEU A 50 2.95 -4.59 -4.72
CA LEU A 50 2.51 -3.96 -5.97
C LEU A 50 3.64 -4.20 -6.97
N GLU A 51 3.35 -4.98 -8.02
CA GLU A 51 4.35 -5.46 -8.99
C GLU A 51 5.56 -6.12 -8.28
N ASP A 52 6.76 -5.60 -8.50
CA ASP A 52 8.03 -6.08 -7.94
C ASP A 52 8.35 -5.49 -6.56
N TYR A 53 7.51 -4.58 -6.06
CA TYR A 53 7.72 -3.89 -4.79
C TYR A 53 6.90 -4.52 -3.69
N THR A 54 7.51 -4.70 -2.52
CA THR A 54 6.81 -5.19 -1.33
C THR A 54 7.17 -4.36 -0.11
N CYS A 55 6.16 -3.92 0.63
CA CYS A 55 6.32 -3.32 1.94
C CYS A 55 5.80 -4.27 3.01
N THR A 56 6.63 -4.57 4.02
CA THR A 56 6.27 -5.41 5.16
C THR A 56 6.42 -4.64 6.45
N PHE A 57 5.35 -4.56 7.23
CA PHE A 57 5.34 -3.99 8.56
C PHE A 57 5.28 -5.09 9.61
N THR A 58 6.34 -5.20 10.40
CA THR A 58 6.49 -6.12 11.52
C THR A 58 6.46 -5.35 12.83
N TYR A 59 5.69 -5.83 13.80
CA TYR A 59 5.54 -5.16 15.10
C TYR A 59 5.33 -6.17 16.23
N ALA A 60 5.56 -5.71 17.46
CA ALA A 60 4.98 -6.32 18.65
C ALA A 60 4.53 -5.20 19.61
N SER A 61 3.39 -5.42 20.27
CA SER A 61 2.79 -4.42 21.14
C SER A 61 2.06 -5.04 22.34
N GLN A 62 1.83 -4.21 23.34
CA GLN A 62 1.01 -4.49 24.52
C GLN A 62 -0.17 -3.51 24.53
N GLY A 63 -1.29 -3.93 25.11
CA GLY A 63 -2.53 -3.14 25.14
C GLY A 63 -3.76 -3.97 25.48
N GLY A 64 -4.89 -3.30 25.65
CA GLY A 64 -6.16 -3.95 26.04
C GLY A 64 -7.05 -4.39 24.88
N THR A 65 -6.91 -3.77 23.70
CA THR A 65 -7.76 -4.01 22.53
C THR A 65 -6.97 -3.96 21.23
N ASN A 66 -7.47 -4.60 20.19
CA ASN A 66 -6.93 -4.41 18.84
C ASN A 66 -7.18 -2.98 18.36
N GLU A 67 -6.34 -2.50 17.47
CA GLU A 67 -6.55 -1.23 16.78
C GLU A 67 -6.56 -1.44 15.27
N GLN A 68 -7.51 -0.83 14.56
CA GLN A 68 -7.53 -0.84 13.10
C GLN A 68 -6.50 0.17 12.56
N TRP A 69 -5.69 -0.31 11.63
CA TRP A 69 -4.64 0.44 10.94
C TRP A 69 -4.79 0.29 9.43
N GLN A 70 -4.14 1.19 8.70
CA GLN A 70 -4.10 1.18 7.25
C GLN A 70 -2.67 1.12 6.74
N MET A 71 -2.48 0.42 5.63
CA MET A 71 -1.24 0.43 4.85
C MET A 71 -1.59 0.78 3.41
N SER A 72 -0.89 1.77 2.86
CA SER A 72 -1.00 2.17 1.45
C SER A 72 0.36 2.07 0.79
N ILE A 73 0.39 1.44 -0.38
CA ILE A 73 1.56 1.38 -1.24
C ILE A 73 1.22 1.95 -2.61
N GLY A 74 2.19 2.58 -3.25
CA GLY A 74 2.01 3.13 -4.60
C GLY A 74 3.34 3.46 -5.25
N VAL A 75 3.35 3.47 -6.58
CA VAL A 75 4.48 3.87 -7.40
C VAL A 75 4.17 5.24 -8.02
N SER A 76 5.18 6.10 -8.20
CA SER A 76 5.03 7.38 -8.88
C SER A 76 4.71 7.20 -10.35
N GLU A 77 4.07 8.19 -10.99
CA GLU A 77 3.72 8.13 -12.43
C GLU A 77 4.93 7.90 -13.34
N ASP A 78 6.13 8.32 -12.91
CA ASP A 78 7.38 8.13 -13.65
C ASP A 78 8.13 6.84 -13.27
N ASN A 79 7.51 5.97 -12.47
CA ASN A 79 8.04 4.69 -11.98
C ASN A 79 9.39 4.78 -11.24
N LYS A 80 9.76 5.98 -10.74
CA LYS A 80 11.05 6.19 -10.04
C LYS A 80 10.96 6.05 -8.53
N LEU A 81 9.78 6.23 -7.95
CA LEU A 81 9.58 6.24 -6.51
C LEU A 81 8.49 5.24 -6.12
N PHE A 82 8.83 4.36 -5.19
CA PHE A 82 7.91 3.54 -4.44
C PHE A 82 7.61 4.21 -3.09
N SER A 83 6.34 4.28 -2.72
CA SER A 83 5.88 4.83 -1.45
C SER A 83 5.20 3.73 -0.63
N CYS A 84 5.47 3.71 0.67
CA CYS A 84 4.77 2.88 1.63
C CYS A 84 4.43 3.71 2.87
N SER A 85 3.14 3.78 3.19
CA SER A 85 2.64 4.46 4.39
C SER A 85 1.85 3.48 5.24
N VAL A 86 2.12 3.45 6.55
CA VAL A 86 1.39 2.65 7.54
C VAL A 86 0.91 3.61 8.63
N TRP A 87 -0.39 3.67 8.92
CA TRP A 87 -0.89 4.63 9.90
C TRP A 87 -2.18 4.17 10.60
N ARG A 88 -2.45 4.78 11.74
CA ARG A 88 -3.73 4.69 12.44
C ARG A 88 -4.66 5.80 11.92
N PRO A 89 -5.80 5.48 11.28
CA PRO A 89 -6.73 6.49 10.75
C PRO A 89 -7.27 7.45 11.83
N GLN A 90 -7.38 6.96 13.06
CA GLN A 90 -7.80 7.73 14.24
C GLN A 90 -6.69 8.60 14.86
N GLY A 91 -5.53 8.75 14.21
CA GLY A 91 -4.49 9.70 14.63
C GLY A 91 -3.50 9.14 15.63
N LYS A 92 -3.88 9.00 16.90
CA LYS A 92 -2.97 8.54 17.98
C LYS A 92 -3.24 7.09 18.36
N SER A 93 -2.24 6.22 18.35
CA SER A 93 -2.33 4.87 18.91
C SER A 93 -2.26 4.87 20.43
N TYR A 94 -3.04 3.99 21.06
CA TYR A 94 -2.98 3.73 22.49
C TYR A 94 -2.25 2.43 22.84
N LEU A 95 -1.72 1.72 21.83
CA LEU A 95 -0.90 0.54 22.03
C LEU A 95 0.52 0.93 22.45
N PHE A 96 1.09 0.14 23.34
CA PHE A 96 2.48 0.24 23.75
C PHE A 96 3.32 -0.66 22.84
N PHE A 97 4.00 -0.08 21.86
CA PHE A 97 4.85 -0.84 20.94
C PHE A 97 6.19 -1.18 21.60
N THR A 98 6.51 -2.46 21.70
CA THR A 98 7.83 -2.89 22.18
C THR A 98 8.85 -2.89 21.05
N GLN A 99 8.41 -3.16 19.83
CA GLN A 99 9.23 -3.13 18.62
C GLN A 99 8.40 -2.82 17.38
N PHE A 100 9.02 -2.16 16.41
CA PHE A 100 8.52 -2.07 15.05
C PHE A 100 9.67 -2.14 14.04
N LYS A 101 9.36 -2.65 12.85
CA LYS A 101 10.21 -2.65 11.66
C LYS A 101 9.33 -2.58 10.41
N ALA A 102 9.57 -1.63 9.54
CA ALA A 102 9.06 -1.61 8.18
C ALA A 102 10.20 -1.94 7.21
N GLU A 103 9.98 -2.88 6.30
CA GLU A 103 10.96 -3.37 5.34
C GLU A 103 10.41 -3.25 3.92
N VAL A 104 11.22 -2.69 3.03
CA VAL A 104 10.91 -2.53 1.60
C VAL A 104 11.79 -3.48 0.79
N LYS A 105 11.17 -4.19 -0.16
CA LYS A 105 11.83 -5.01 -1.18
C LYS A 105 11.55 -4.45 -2.56
N GLY A 106 12.52 -4.58 -3.45
CA GLY A 106 12.44 -4.07 -4.83
C GLY A 106 12.86 -2.60 -4.98
N ALA A 107 13.07 -1.85 -3.89
CA ALA A 107 13.47 -0.44 -3.92
C ALA A 107 14.42 -0.10 -2.76
N LYS A 108 15.17 1.01 -2.89
CA LYS A 108 16.10 1.52 -1.85
C LYS A 108 15.54 2.76 -1.17
N ILE A 109 15.47 2.78 0.16
CA ILE A 109 14.91 3.89 0.93
C ILE A 109 15.73 5.17 0.71
N GLU A 110 15.09 6.22 0.23
CA GLU A 110 15.65 7.59 0.18
C GLU A 110 15.15 8.45 1.35
N TYR A 111 13.93 8.18 1.82
CA TYR A 111 13.34 8.88 2.95
C TYR A 111 12.50 7.93 3.81
N GLY A 112 12.66 8.04 5.13
CA GLY A 112 11.87 7.31 6.11
C GLY A 112 11.56 8.21 7.31
N MET A 113 10.33 8.17 7.80
CA MET A 113 9.92 8.91 8.99
C MET A 113 8.86 8.14 9.77
N ALA A 114 8.95 8.22 11.09
CA ALA A 114 7.96 7.65 12.01
C ALA A 114 7.40 8.74 12.92
N TYR A 115 6.15 8.58 13.35
CA TYR A 115 5.40 9.58 14.10
C TYR A 115 4.70 8.94 15.30
N SER A 116 4.76 9.58 16.46
CA SER A 116 3.99 9.17 17.65
C SER A 116 2.52 9.54 17.55
N GLN A 117 2.18 10.52 16.71
CA GLN A 117 0.82 10.94 16.41
C GLN A 117 0.68 11.23 14.91
N ALA A 118 -0.36 10.69 14.29
CA ALA A 118 -0.72 10.98 12.91
C ALA A 118 -1.71 12.16 12.84
N ALA A 119 -1.57 12.99 11.80
CA ALA A 119 -2.48 14.08 11.52
C ALA A 119 -3.89 13.56 11.21
N THR A 120 -4.88 13.96 12.02
CA THR A 120 -6.30 13.66 11.81
C THR A 120 -7.15 14.75 12.46
N GLY A 121 -8.29 15.11 11.86
CA GLY A 121 -9.30 15.96 12.51
C GLY A 121 -8.80 17.27 13.14
N GLY A 122 -7.81 17.93 12.54
CA GLY A 122 -7.22 19.18 13.06
C GLY A 122 -5.97 19.02 13.94
N GLN A 123 -5.54 17.78 14.21
CA GLN A 123 -4.25 17.49 14.84
C GLN A 123 -3.13 17.43 13.79
N SER A 124 -1.92 17.84 14.18
CA SER A 124 -0.72 17.71 13.35
C SER A 124 0.02 16.41 13.61
N ASP A 125 0.82 16.00 12.64
CA ASP A 125 1.82 14.95 12.81
C ASP A 125 2.82 15.35 13.91
N VAL A 126 3.17 14.40 14.78
CA VAL A 126 4.24 14.57 15.78
C VAL A 126 5.34 13.56 15.45
N PRO A 127 6.49 13.99 14.90
CA PRO A 127 7.56 13.08 14.50
C PRO A 127 8.22 12.46 15.73
N LEU A 128 8.64 11.20 15.60
CA LEU A 128 9.57 10.59 16.55
C LEU A 128 10.92 11.29 16.48
N LYS A 129 11.66 11.25 17.59
CA LYS A 129 13.02 11.78 17.58
C LYS A 129 13.93 10.84 16.79
N ALA A 130 14.96 11.40 16.16
CA ALA A 130 15.91 10.63 15.35
C ALA A 130 16.67 9.55 16.15
N GLU A 131 16.80 9.70 17.47
CA GLU A 131 17.37 8.68 18.34
C GLU A 131 16.44 7.49 18.61
N GLU A 132 15.15 7.58 18.31
CA GLU A 132 14.15 6.53 18.59
C GLU A 132 14.07 5.46 17.50
N PHE A 133 14.61 5.73 16.32
CA PHE A 133 14.57 4.81 15.19
C PHE A 133 15.83 4.92 14.32
N GLU A 134 16.02 3.92 13.48
CA GLU A 134 17.06 3.86 12.45
C GLU A 134 16.44 3.62 11.09
N ILE A 135 17.16 4.09 10.07
CA ILE A 135 16.86 3.88 8.67
C ILE A 135 18.09 3.22 8.06
N THR A 136 17.89 2.12 7.35
CA THR A 136 18.90 1.45 6.52
C THR A 136 18.50 1.55 5.05
N GLU A 137 19.25 0.92 4.14
CA GLU A 137 18.90 0.92 2.71
C GLU A 137 17.50 0.36 2.42
N THR A 138 16.96 -0.51 3.28
CA THR A 138 15.69 -1.21 3.03
C THR A 138 14.77 -1.26 4.25
N THR A 139 15.19 -0.76 5.41
CA THR A 139 14.39 -0.85 6.64
C THR A 139 14.28 0.48 7.38
N VAL A 140 13.12 0.68 8.01
CA VAL A 140 12.90 1.68 9.08
C VAL A 140 12.49 0.92 10.33
N ALA A 141 13.31 0.96 11.38
CA ALA A 141 13.11 0.17 12.58
C ALA A 141 13.30 0.99 13.85
N HIS A 142 12.61 0.60 14.92
CA HIS A 142 12.85 1.18 16.24
C HIS A 142 14.29 0.94 16.71
N LYS A 143 14.81 1.85 17.54
CA LYS A 143 16.06 1.64 18.29
C LYS A 143 15.74 1.14 19.70
N GLU A 144 16.29 -0.01 20.03
CA GLU A 144 16.14 -0.62 21.35
C GLU A 144 16.63 0.33 22.46
N GLY A 145 15.84 0.44 23.53
CA GLY A 145 16.14 1.31 24.68
C GLY A 145 16.02 2.81 24.43
N LYS A 146 15.71 3.25 23.21
CA LYS A 146 15.48 4.68 22.87
C LYS A 146 14.04 4.98 22.48
N PHE A 147 13.42 4.06 21.75
CA PHE A 147 12.04 4.19 21.33
C PHE A 147 11.07 4.25 22.52
N ARG A 148 10.20 5.25 22.53
CA ARG A 148 9.26 5.52 23.64
C ARG A 148 7.94 4.75 23.55
N SER A 149 7.89 3.73 22.69
CA SER A 149 6.73 2.85 22.52
C SER A 149 5.47 3.48 21.94
N GLU A 150 5.56 4.73 21.47
CA GLU A 150 4.47 5.43 20.78
C GLU A 150 4.70 5.39 19.27
N LEU A 151 3.83 4.72 18.51
CA LEU A 151 3.85 4.74 17.05
C LEU A 151 2.42 4.90 16.55
N SER A 152 2.22 5.80 15.59
CA SER A 152 0.92 6.05 14.96
C SER A 152 0.98 6.16 13.45
N LYS A 153 2.15 6.48 12.88
CA LYS A 153 2.35 6.57 11.44
C LYS A 153 3.81 6.32 11.09
N LEU A 154 4.02 5.68 9.95
CA LEU A 154 5.32 5.44 9.34
C LEU A 154 5.19 5.72 7.84
N VAL A 155 6.12 6.50 7.29
CA VAL A 155 6.16 6.87 5.87
C VAL A 155 7.54 6.50 5.33
N ILE A 156 7.56 5.76 4.23
CA ILE A 156 8.76 5.40 3.49
C ILE A 156 8.58 5.85 2.05
N VAL A 157 9.60 6.50 1.51
CA VAL A 157 9.79 6.74 0.09
C VAL A 157 11.11 6.09 -0.31
N ALA A 158 11.03 5.19 -1.29
CA ALA A 158 12.14 4.41 -1.77
C ALA A 158 12.31 4.62 -3.28
N LYS A 159 13.54 4.74 -3.74
CA LYS A 159 13.90 4.80 -5.15
C LYS A 159 13.84 3.41 -5.76
N THR A 160 13.15 3.31 -6.89
CA THR A 160 13.15 2.09 -7.70
C THR A 160 14.52 1.95 -8.41
N PRO A 161 15.02 0.73 -8.62
CA PRO A 161 16.18 0.51 -9.48
C PRO A 161 15.82 0.93 -10.90
N HIS A 162 16.53 1.93 -11.44
CA HIS A 162 16.34 2.34 -12.83
C HIS A 162 17.02 1.31 -13.73
N ASP A 163 16.23 0.58 -14.52
CA ASP A 163 16.73 -0.33 -15.55
C ASP A 163 16.76 0.43 -16.88
N GLU A 164 17.92 1.01 -17.22
CA GLU A 164 18.15 1.49 -18.59
C GLU A 164 18.62 0.28 -19.43
N LEU A 165 17.66 -0.46 -19.98
CA LEU A 165 17.89 -1.50 -20.99
C LEU A 165 17.73 -0.95 -22.41
#